data_AF-A0A849EJ53-F1
#
_entry.id   AF-A0A849EJ53-F1
#
_cell.length_a   1.000
_cell.length_b   1.000
_cell.length_c   1.000
_cell.angle_alpha   90.00
_cell.angle_beta   90.00
_cell.angle_gamma   90.00
#
_symmetry.space_group_name_H-M   'P 1'
#
loop_
_entity.id
_entity.type
_entity.pdbx_description
1 polymer ?
#
loop_
_entity_poly.entity_id
_entity_poly.type
_entity_poly.pdbx_seq_one_letter_code
_entity_poly.pdbx_strand_id
1 'polypeptide(L)'
;ALNGWILIQSQIARATAIDQMFPKIFKRENKKGAPVWGLIIGSVLSSMIMLMNYTEGFVEQFKFMILLSIFSCLVPYIFSTAAYVSISLQRNPNKTSRASIFILGSLAFFYALWAVFGAGEESVFWGFILLLLGTPFYVWMKWKYAKDQ
;
A
#
# COMPACT_ATOMS: atom_id res chain seq x y z
N ALA A 1 7.72 -19.18 -6.05
CA ALA A 1 7.50 -18.15 -5.01
C ALA A 1 6.71 -16.95 -5.56
N LEU A 2 7.18 -16.26 -6.60
CA LEU A 2 6.54 -15.03 -7.15
C LEU A 2 5.06 -15.17 -7.50
N ASN A 3 4.68 -16.26 -8.18
CA ASN A 3 3.27 -16.53 -8.53
C ASN A 3 2.35 -16.57 -7.29
N GLY A 4 2.85 -17.06 -6.15
CA GLY A 4 2.09 -17.08 -4.89
C GLY A 4 1.84 -15.67 -4.34
N TRP A 5 2.84 -14.79 -4.42
CA TRP A 5 2.71 -13.40 -3.98
C TRP A 5 1.70 -12.61 -4.81
N ILE A 6 1.74 -12.80 -6.14
CA ILE A 6 0.79 -12.21 -7.08
C ILE A 6 -0.65 -12.65 -6.75
N LEU A 7 -0.85 -13.93 -6.45
CA LEU A 7 -2.16 -14.45 -6.03
C LEU A 7 -2.62 -13.86 -4.70
N ILE A 8 -1.73 -13.74 -3.70
CA ILE A 8 -2.04 -13.15 -2.40
C ILE A 8 -2.46 -11.68 -2.56
N GLN A 9 -1.77 -10.89 -3.39
CA GLN A 9 -2.14 -9.50 -3.64
C GLN A 9 -3.56 -9.37 -4.20
N SER A 10 -3.98 -10.28 -5.07
CA SER A 10 -5.36 -10.31 -5.56
C SER A 10 -6.38 -10.65 -4.46
N GLN A 11 -6.03 -11.56 -3.54
CA GLN A 11 -6.87 -11.89 -2.38
C GLN A 11 -7.00 -10.72 -1.41
N ILE A 12 -5.94 -9.93 -1.22
CA ILE A 12 -5.98 -8.70 -0.42
C ILE A 12 -6.97 -7.71 -1.05
N ALA A 13 -6.88 -7.44 -2.36
CA ALA A 13 -7.82 -6.56 -3.05
C ALA A 13 -9.28 -7.04 -2.95
N ARG A 14 -9.50 -8.36 -2.98
CA ARG A 14 -10.82 -8.97 -2.75
C ARG A 14 -11.31 -8.74 -1.33
N ALA A 15 -10.48 -8.97 -0.31
CA ALA A 15 -10.84 -8.75 1.09
C ALA A 15 -11.23 -7.27 1.32
N THR A 16 -10.42 -6.35 0.82
CA THR A 16 -10.72 -4.90 0.87
C THR A 16 -12.01 -4.53 0.14
N ALA A 17 -12.35 -5.24 -0.94
CA ALA A 17 -13.62 -5.05 -1.62
C ALA A 17 -14.78 -5.56 -0.77
N ILE A 18 -14.65 -6.73 -0.10
CA ILE A 18 -15.65 -7.29 0.82
C ILE A 18 -16.00 -6.25 1.90
N ASP A 19 -14.98 -5.62 2.48
CA ASP A 19 -15.09 -4.54 3.47
C ASP A 19 -15.62 -3.21 2.91
N GLN A 20 -16.10 -3.19 1.67
CA GLN A 20 -16.68 -2.03 0.99
C GLN A 20 -15.72 -0.85 0.83
N MET A 21 -14.41 -1.11 0.82
CA MET A 21 -13.41 -0.06 0.56
C MET A 21 -12.98 -0.02 -0.91
N PHE A 22 -13.20 -1.10 -1.67
CA PHE A 22 -12.87 -1.23 -3.09
C PHE A 22 -14.10 -1.52 -3.98
N PRO A 23 -14.03 -1.27 -5.31
CA PRO A 23 -15.12 -1.52 -6.23
C PRO A 23 -15.62 -2.97 -6.18
N LYS A 24 -16.94 -3.17 -6.34
CA LYS A 24 -17.57 -4.51 -6.35
C LYS A 24 -16.97 -5.47 -7.38
N ILE A 25 -16.28 -4.98 -8.41
CA ILE A 25 -15.61 -5.82 -9.43
C ILE A 25 -14.52 -6.71 -8.82
N PHE A 26 -13.84 -6.24 -7.76
CA PHE A 26 -12.80 -7.00 -7.05
C PHE A 26 -13.37 -8.11 -6.17
N LYS A 27 -14.69 -8.12 -5.89
CA LYS A 27 -15.37 -9.24 -5.21
C LYS A 27 -15.59 -10.45 -6.12
N ARG A 28 -15.54 -10.28 -7.45
CA ARG A 28 -15.90 -11.33 -8.40
C ARG A 28 -14.82 -12.40 -8.47
N GLU A 29 -15.22 -13.65 -8.24
CA GLU A 29 -14.38 -14.83 -8.37
C GLU A 29 -14.72 -15.62 -9.64
N ASN A 30 -13.75 -16.39 -10.12
CA ASN A 30 -13.98 -17.45 -11.11
C ASN A 30 -14.55 -18.72 -10.44
N LYS A 31 -15.00 -19.70 -11.23
CA LYS A 31 -15.46 -21.05 -10.84
C LYS A 31 -14.50 -21.80 -9.91
N LYS A 32 -13.23 -21.39 -9.83
CA LYS A 32 -12.19 -21.97 -8.96
C LYS A 32 -11.93 -21.15 -7.69
N GLY A 33 -12.78 -20.17 -7.34
CA GLY A 33 -12.64 -19.34 -6.14
C GLY A 33 -11.53 -18.29 -6.20
N ALA A 34 -10.98 -18.01 -7.40
CA ALA A 34 -9.88 -17.08 -7.57
C ALA A 34 -10.37 -15.68 -8.00
N PRO A 35 -9.94 -14.59 -7.35
CA PRO A 35 -10.22 -13.22 -7.78
C PRO A 35 -9.38 -12.86 -9.01
N VAL A 36 -9.97 -12.98 -10.21
CA VAL A 36 -9.26 -12.75 -11.47
C VAL A 36 -9.11 -11.27 -11.78
N TRP A 37 -10.11 -10.45 -11.41
CA TRP A 37 -10.10 -9.02 -11.71
C TRP A 37 -9.00 -8.25 -10.97
N GLY A 38 -8.65 -8.67 -9.75
CA GLY A 38 -7.52 -8.09 -9.02
C GLY A 38 -6.19 -8.30 -9.76
N LEU A 39 -5.99 -9.49 -10.33
CA LEU A 39 -4.80 -9.81 -11.13
C LEU A 39 -4.75 -8.98 -12.41
N ILE A 40 -5.84 -8.97 -13.19
CA ILE A 40 -5.87 -8.25 -14.48
C ILE A 40 -5.63 -6.76 -14.28
N ILE A 41 -6.36 -6.14 -13.35
CA ILE A 41 -6.24 -4.69 -13.11
C ILE A 41 -4.84 -4.36 -12.56
N GLY A 42 -4.32 -5.16 -11.62
CA GLY A 42 -2.97 -4.99 -11.08
C GLY A 42 -1.90 -5.08 -12.17
N SER A 43 -1.97 -6.10 -13.03
CA SER A 43 -1.03 -6.26 -14.15
C SER A 43 -1.09 -5.12 -15.14
N VAL A 44 -2.29 -4.66 -15.52
CA VAL A 44 -2.46 -3.52 -16.42
C VAL A 44 -1.87 -2.24 -15.82
N LEU A 45 -2.12 -1.97 -14.54
CA LEU A 45 -1.57 -0.81 -13.85
C LEU A 45 -0.03 -0.87 -13.77
N SER A 46 0.53 -2.02 -13.40
CA SER A 46 1.99 -2.21 -13.37
C SER A 46 2.61 -2.02 -14.76
N SER A 47 1.99 -2.55 -15.81
CA SER A 47 2.45 -2.34 -17.19
C SER A 47 2.37 -0.88 -17.61
N MET A 48 1.31 -0.15 -17.24
CA MET A 48 1.22 1.29 -17.51
C MET A 48 2.34 2.07 -16.82
N ILE A 49 2.61 1.80 -15.55
CA ILE A 49 3.71 2.46 -14.80
C ILE A 49 5.05 2.18 -15.47
N MET A 50 5.30 0.94 -15.90
CA MET A 50 6.50 0.55 -16.62
C MET A 50 6.64 1.30 -17.96
N LEU A 51 5.54 1.47 -18.71
CA LEU A 51 5.53 2.21 -19.98
C LEU A 51 5.74 3.71 -19.80
N MET A 52 5.29 4.30 -18.68
CA MET A 52 5.49 5.73 -18.40
C MET A 52 6.96 6.09 -18.14
N ASN A 53 7.79 5.13 -17.72
CA ASN A 53 9.21 5.33 -17.39
C ASN A 53 10.17 4.85 -18.50
N TYR A 54 9.72 4.84 -19.76
CA TYR A 54 10.48 4.26 -20.89
C TYR A 54 11.77 5.01 -21.28
N THR A 55 12.12 6.09 -20.58
CA THR A 55 13.15 7.06 -21.01
C THR A 55 14.58 6.71 -20.55
N GLU A 56 14.74 5.94 -19.48
CA GLU A 56 16.06 5.53 -18.95
C GLU A 56 16.29 4.02 -19.09
N GLY A 57 17.52 3.53 -18.96
CA GLY A 57 17.89 2.15 -19.25
C GLY A 57 17.08 1.12 -18.43
N PHE A 58 16.99 -0.12 -18.93
CA PHE A 58 16.20 -1.20 -18.29
C PHE A 58 16.52 -1.39 -16.79
N VAL A 59 17.78 -1.19 -16.40
CA VAL A 59 18.22 -1.27 -14.99
C VAL A 59 17.66 -0.11 -14.14
N GLU A 60 17.65 1.11 -14.67
CA GLU A 60 17.09 2.29 -13.99
C GLU A 60 15.58 2.14 -13.81
N GLN A 61 14.87 1.64 -14.81
CA GLN A 61 13.43 1.35 -14.72
C GLN A 61 13.11 0.35 -13.61
N PHE A 62 13.88 -0.74 -13.52
CA PHE A 62 13.71 -1.72 -12.44
C PHE A 62 14.02 -1.11 -11.08
N LYS A 63 15.09 -0.32 -10.96
CA LYS A 63 15.44 0.38 -9.72
C LYS A 63 14.33 1.33 -9.30
N PHE A 64 13.80 2.12 -10.23
CA PHE A 64 12.68 3.03 -9.98
C PHE A 64 11.44 2.28 -9.48
N MET A 65 11.04 1.17 -10.14
CA MET A 65 9.89 0.37 -9.69
C MET A 65 10.09 -0.20 -8.28
N ILE A 66 11.30 -0.64 -7.95
CA ILE A 66 11.64 -1.13 -6.61
C ILE A 66 11.50 0.00 -5.59
N LEU A 67 12.09 1.17 -5.86
CA LEU A 67 12.05 2.32 -4.95
C LEU A 67 10.62 2.86 -4.77
N LEU A 68 9.85 2.95 -5.85
CA LEU A 68 8.43 3.32 -5.82
C LEU A 68 7.59 2.35 -4.99
N SER A 69 7.83 1.04 -5.14
CA SER A 69 7.14 0.01 -4.37
C SER A 69 7.51 0.07 -2.88
N ILE A 70 8.79 0.27 -2.56
CA ILE A 70 9.26 0.45 -1.18
C ILE A 70 8.59 1.67 -0.56
N PHE A 71 8.61 2.82 -1.24
CA PHE A 71 7.93 4.03 -0.77
C PHE A 71 6.44 3.79 -0.49
N SER A 72 5.75 3.12 -1.42
CA SER A 72 4.32 2.80 -1.30
C SER A 72 4.02 1.89 -0.10
N CYS A 73 4.95 1.02 0.29
CA CYS A 73 4.85 0.18 1.50
C CYS A 73 5.22 0.95 2.78
N LEU A 74 6.17 1.89 2.72
CA LEU A 74 6.62 2.64 3.89
C LEU A 74 5.54 3.58 4.42
N VAL A 75 4.76 4.21 3.55
CA VAL A 75 3.69 5.13 3.96
C VAL A 75 2.68 4.47 4.93
N PRO A 76 2.03 3.34 4.61
CA PRO A 76 1.15 2.67 5.57
C PRO A 76 1.90 2.14 6.80
N TYR A 77 3.19 1.81 6.70
CA TYR A 77 4.00 1.41 7.86
C TYR A 77 4.26 2.58 8.83
N ILE A 78 4.46 3.79 8.32
CA ILE A 78 4.57 5.01 9.14
C ILE A 78 3.28 5.21 9.94
N PHE A 79 2.12 5.15 9.28
CA PHE A 79 0.82 5.27 9.94
C PHE A 79 0.56 4.12 10.93
N SER A 80 0.91 2.88 10.57
CA SER A 80 0.72 1.71 11.43
C SER A 80 1.58 1.79 12.69
N THR A 81 2.83 2.23 12.56
CA THR A 81 3.74 2.42 13.69
C THR A 81 3.25 3.53 14.61
N ALA A 82 2.80 4.66 14.04
CA ALA A 82 2.21 5.75 14.81
C ALA A 82 0.96 5.29 15.58
N ALA A 83 0.07 4.55 14.92
CA ALA A 83 -1.13 3.98 15.53
C ALA A 83 -0.79 2.94 16.62
N TYR A 84 0.22 2.10 16.39
CA TYR A 84 0.69 1.13 17.38
C TYR A 84 1.17 1.82 18.65
N VAL A 85 1.97 2.88 18.51
CA VAL A 85 2.43 3.70 19.64
C VAL A 85 1.23 4.34 20.34
N SER A 86 0.32 5.02 19.62
CA SER A 86 -0.82 5.70 20.23
C SER A 86 -1.76 4.75 20.98
N ILE A 87 -2.13 3.62 20.37
CA ILE A 87 -3.05 2.63 20.96
C ILE A 87 -2.38 1.95 22.16
N SER A 88 -1.12 1.58 22.04
CA SER A 88 -0.39 0.90 23.11
C SER A 88 -0.15 1.80 24.30
N LEU A 89 0.11 3.10 24.09
CA LEU A 89 0.21 4.07 25.18
C LEU A 89 -1.13 4.27 25.91
N GLN A 90 -2.27 4.08 25.25
CA GLN A 90 -3.59 4.22 25.88
C GLN A 90 -4.01 2.95 26.64
N ARG A 91 -3.64 1.76 26.14
CA ARG A 91 -4.12 0.46 26.69
C ARG A 91 -3.19 -0.22 27.70
N ASN A 92 -1.92 0.16 27.81
CA ASN A 92 -0.97 -0.50 28.74
C ASN A 92 -0.72 0.31 30.02
N PRO A 93 -1.10 -0.20 31.22
CA PRO A 93 -0.84 0.47 32.50
C PRO A 93 0.61 0.33 33.00
N ASN A 94 1.42 -0.60 32.46
CA ASN A 94 2.79 -0.85 32.93
C ASN A 94 3.83 0.09 32.28
N LYS A 95 4.47 0.95 33.09
CA LYS A 95 5.49 1.93 32.66
C LYS A 95 6.69 1.30 31.91
N THR A 96 7.18 0.14 32.33
CA THR A 96 8.37 -0.51 31.73
C THR A 96 8.11 -0.98 30.29
N SER A 97 6.89 -1.43 29.99
CA SER A 97 6.50 -1.80 28.62
C SER A 97 6.27 -0.59 27.72
N ARG A 98 5.88 0.56 28.31
CA ARG A 98 5.63 1.79 27.56
C ARG A 98 6.90 2.39 26.95
N ALA A 99 8.02 2.33 27.68
CA ALA A 99 9.30 2.80 27.18
C ALA A 99 9.80 1.95 26.01
N SER A 100 9.73 0.62 26.10
CA SER A 100 10.16 -0.27 25.02
C SER A 100 9.30 -0.12 23.77
N ILE A 101 7.99 0.03 23.93
CA ILE A 101 7.05 0.29 22.83
C ILE A 101 7.34 1.63 22.14
N PHE A 102 7.61 2.68 22.92
CA PHE A 102 7.94 3.99 22.38
C PHE A 102 9.28 3.98 21.64
N ILE A 103 10.29 3.31 22.18
CA ILE A 103 11.61 3.16 21.53
C ILE A 103 11.47 2.39 20.22
N LEU A 104 10.78 1.24 20.24
CA LEU A 104 10.60 0.41 19.05
C LEU A 104 9.81 1.16 17.97
N GLY A 105 8.71 1.81 18.36
CA GLY A 105 7.89 2.60 17.43
C GLY A 105 8.64 3.81 16.88
N SER A 106 9.40 4.53 17.71
CA SER A 106 10.23 5.64 17.23
C SER A 106 11.30 5.15 16.26
N LEU A 107 11.99 4.05 16.58
CA LEU A 107 13.03 3.49 15.72
C LEU A 107 12.45 3.06 14.35
N ALA A 108 11.30 2.38 14.34
CA ALA A 108 10.61 2.00 13.12
C ALA A 108 10.15 3.22 12.30
N PHE A 109 9.65 4.26 12.96
CA PHE A 109 9.25 5.51 12.31
C PHE A 109 10.44 6.25 11.68
N PHE A 110 11.53 6.43 12.42
CA PHE A 110 12.74 7.08 11.92
C PHE A 110 13.42 6.28 10.81
N TYR A 111 13.42 4.95 10.91
CA TYR A 111 13.90 4.09 9.83
C TYR A 111 13.07 4.26 8.55
N ALA A 112 11.74 4.28 8.67
CA ALA A 112 10.86 4.48 7.52
C ALA A 112 11.09 5.85 6.87
N LEU A 113 11.26 6.92 7.67
CA LEU A 113 11.62 8.24 7.16
C LEU A 113 12.96 8.21 6.43
N TRP A 114 14.00 7.63 7.04
CA TRP A 114 15.32 7.51 6.42
C TRP A 114 15.27 6.74 5.09
N ALA A 115 14.49 5.65 5.02
CA ALA A 115 14.31 4.88 3.80
C ALA A 115 13.56 5.67 2.71
N VAL A 116 12.59 6.51 3.08
CA VAL A 116 11.94 7.46 2.14
C VAL A 116 12.95 8.47 1.60
N PHE A 117 13.82 9.03 2.46
CA PHE A 117 14.90 9.92 2.01
C PHE A 117 15.85 9.22 1.03
N GLY A 118 16.11 7.92 1.22
CA GLY A 118 16.94 7.12 0.32
C GLY A 118 16.26 6.69 -1.00
N ALA A 119 14.95 6.91 -1.16
CA ALA A 119 14.19 6.44 -2.32
C ALA A 119 14.38 7.28 -3.60
N GLY A 120 15.03 8.43 -3.48
CA GLY A 120 15.23 9.37 -4.59
C GLY A 120 14.00 10.24 -4.88
N GLU A 121 14.26 11.44 -5.41
CA GLU A 121 13.24 12.48 -5.59
C GLU A 121 12.11 12.04 -6.53
N GLU A 122 12.45 11.41 -7.66
CA GLU A 122 11.46 10.96 -8.63
C GLU A 122 10.52 9.89 -8.07
N SER A 123 11.05 8.89 -7.37
CA SER A 123 10.25 7.82 -6.77
C SER A 123 9.29 8.37 -5.72
N VAL A 124 9.75 9.34 -4.91
CA VAL A 124 8.93 10.02 -3.90
C VAL A 124 7.85 10.87 -4.56
N PHE A 125 8.18 11.62 -5.61
CA PHE A 125 7.23 12.43 -6.35
C PHE A 125 6.11 11.58 -6.97
N TRP A 126 6.46 10.55 -7.74
CA TRP A 126 5.50 9.64 -8.35
C TRP A 126 4.72 8.83 -7.31
N GLY A 127 5.38 8.39 -6.24
CA GLY A 127 4.73 7.72 -5.12
C GLY A 127 3.72 8.62 -4.43
N PHE A 128 4.05 9.89 -4.23
CA PHE A 128 3.14 10.87 -3.66
C PHE A 128 1.93 11.14 -4.57
N ILE A 129 2.14 11.28 -5.88
CA ILE A 129 1.03 11.36 -6.85
C ILE A 129 0.14 10.11 -6.75
N LEU A 130 0.73 8.91 -6.66
CA LEU A 130 -0.02 7.66 -6.59
C LEU A 130 -0.86 7.59 -5.31
N LEU A 131 -0.32 8.05 -4.17
CA LEU A 131 -1.06 8.19 -2.92
C LEU A 131 -2.20 9.21 -3.03
N LEU A 132 -1.94 10.37 -3.64
CA LEU A 132 -2.94 11.41 -3.87
C LEU A 132 -4.07 10.91 -4.78
N LEU A 133 -3.77 10.14 -5.82
CA LEU A 133 -4.77 9.49 -6.68
C LEU A 133 -5.63 8.47 -5.92
N GLY A 134 -5.12 7.91 -4.82
CA GLY A 134 -5.88 7.09 -3.89
C GLY A 134 -6.99 7.86 -3.16
N THR A 135 -6.82 9.16 -2.90
CA THR A 135 -7.83 9.99 -2.20
C THR A 135 -9.14 10.18 -2.99
N PRO A 136 -9.15 10.67 -4.26
CA PRO A 136 -10.39 10.80 -5.02
C PRO A 136 -11.02 9.43 -5.27
N PHE A 137 -10.21 8.38 -5.45
CA PHE A 137 -10.71 7.01 -5.55
C PHE A 137 -11.45 6.58 -4.27
N TYR A 138 -10.87 6.83 -3.08
CA TYR A 138 -11.50 6.55 -1.80
C TYR A 138 -12.81 7.33 -1.61
N VAL A 139 -12.83 8.62 -1.94
CA VAL A 139 -14.04 9.47 -1.85
C VAL A 139 -15.12 8.96 -2.79
N TRP A 140 -14.77 8.65 -4.04
CA TRP A 140 -15.71 8.06 -5.01
C TRP A 140 -16.29 6.74 -4.52
N MET A 141 -15.45 5.88 -3.93
CA MET A 141 -15.87 4.61 -3.34
C MET A 141 -16.83 4.80 -2.17
N LYS A 142 -16.53 5.72 -1.26
CA LYS A 142 -17.41 6.05 -0.12
C LYS A 142 -18.76 6.59 -0.60
N TRP A 143 -18.78 7.46 -1.60
CA TRP A 143 -20.01 7.98 -2.21
C TRP A 143 -20.84 6.89 -2.87
N LYS A 144 -20.20 5.98 -3.62
CA LYS A 144 -20.87 4.87 -4.29
C LYS A 144 -21.55 3.92 -3.31
N TYR A 145 -20.87 3.56 -2.22
CA TYR A 145 -21.46 2.68 -1.19
C TYR A 145 -22.53 3.38 -0.36
N ALA A 146 -22.43 4.70 -0.13
CA ALA A 146 -23.49 5.47 0.54
C ALA A 146 -24.78 5.57 -0.30
N LYS A 147 -24.69 5.45 -1.63
CA LYS A 147 -25.84 5.47 -2.54
C LYS A 147 -26.49 4.09 -2.76
N ASP A 148 -25.74 3.03 -2.48
CA ASP A 148 -26.21 1.63 -2.57
C ASP A 148 -26.88 1.14 -1.26
N GLN A 149 -26.91 1.98 -0.21
CA GLN A 149 -27.66 1.78 1.06
C GLN A 149 -28.99 2.52 1.00
#